data_AF-A0A5C8TW20-F1
#
_entry.id   AF-A0A5C8TW20-F1
#
_cell.length_a   1.000
_cell.length_b   1.000
_cell.length_c   1.000
_cell.angle_alpha   90.00
_cell.angle_beta   90.00
_cell.angle_gamma   90.00
#
_symmetry.space_group_name_H-M   'P 1'
#
loop_
_entity.id
_entity.type
_entity.pdbx_description
1 polymer ?
#
loop_
_entity_poly.entity_id
_entity_poly.type
_entity_poly.pdbx_seq_one_letter_code
_entity_poly.pdbx_strand_id
1 'polypeptide(L)' 'MTPAVEKRRLDALRACAANPQGLRGNAYRSVMPVLEAAGLVARRTGGRVGRASYWFLTPTGREEVARFGRDET' A
#
# COMPACT_ATOMS: atom_id res chain seq x y z
N MET A 1 13.55 13.59 2.60
CA MET A 1 12.29 13.11 1.97
C MET A 1 11.28 14.24 2.10
N THR A 2 10.57 14.65 1.05
CA THR A 2 9.65 15.80 1.14
C THR A 2 8.32 15.38 1.78
N PRO A 3 7.68 16.25 2.57
CA PRO A 3 6.45 15.93 3.30
C PRO A 3 5.30 15.46 2.39
N ALA A 4 5.26 15.93 1.14
CA ALA A 4 4.27 15.50 0.14
C ALA A 4 4.40 14.02 -0.25
N VAL A 5 5.62 13.47 -0.25
CA VAL A 5 5.86 12.05 -0.58
C VAL A 5 5.40 11.16 0.58
N GLU A 6 5.60 11.61 1.81
CA GLU A 6 5.22 10.89 3.02
C GLU A 6 3.70 10.79 3.15
N LYS A 7 2.99 11.91 2.94
CA LYS A 7 1.51 11.93 2.90
C LYS A 7 0.96 10.95 1.87
N ARG A 8 1.52 10.96 0.65
CA ARG A 8 1.06 10.09 -0.45
C ARG A 8 1.31 8.59 -0.18
N ARG A 9 2.36 8.25 0.58
CA ARG A 9 2.62 6.87 1.05
C ARG A 9 1.61 6.46 2.10
N LEU A 10 1.30 7.34 3.05
CA LEU A 10 0.30 7.07 4.08
C LEU A 10 -1.10 6.89 3.48
N ASP A 11 -1.49 7.74 2.52
CA ASP A 11 -2.72 7.59 1.75
C ASP A 11 -2.80 6.22 1.04
N ALA A 12 -1.71 5.78 0.41
CA ALA A 12 -1.65 4.48 -0.25
C ALA A 12 -1.83 3.31 0.74
N LEU A 13 -1.20 3.39 1.92
CA LEU A 13 -1.34 2.36 2.95
C LEU A 13 -2.76 2.35 3.54
N ARG A 14 -3.36 3.53 3.79
CA ARG A 14 -4.75 3.67 4.24
C ARG A 14 -5.73 3.10 3.21
N ALA A 15 -5.51 3.37 1.92
CA ALA A 15 -6.31 2.81 0.84
C ALA A 15 -6.21 1.27 0.78
N CYS A 16 -5.02 0.70 0.98
CA CYS A 16 -4.85 -0.75 1.11
C CYS A 16 -5.58 -1.30 2.34
N ALA A 17 -5.55 -0.61 3.48
CA ALA A 17 -6.25 -1.03 4.70
C ALA A 17 -7.77 -1.03 4.53
N ALA A 18 -8.32 -0.06 3.79
CA ALA A 18 -9.74 0.06 3.50
C ALA A 18 -10.26 -0.96 2.44
N ASN A 19 -9.36 -1.60 1.69
CA ASN A 19 -9.70 -2.51 0.59
C ASN A 19 -9.15 -3.92 0.85
N PRO A 20 -9.86 -4.78 1.60
CA PRO A 20 -9.39 -6.13 1.93
C PRO A 20 -9.23 -7.04 0.70
N GLN A 21 -9.97 -6.78 -0.39
CA GLN A 21 -9.79 -7.48 -1.68
C GLN A 21 -8.49 -7.11 -2.43
N GLY A 22 -7.74 -6.12 -1.94
CA GLY A 22 -6.53 -5.60 -2.57
C GLY A 22 -6.81 -4.52 -3.62
N LEU A 23 -5.88 -3.57 -3.73
CA LEU A 23 -5.95 -2.49 -4.72
C LEU A 23 -5.46 -2.97 -6.08
N ARG A 24 -5.96 -2.39 -7.17
CA ARG A 24 -5.48 -2.69 -8.53
C ARG A 24 -3.99 -2.37 -8.68
N GLY A 25 -3.27 -3.15 -9.49
CA GLY A 25 -1.84 -3.01 -9.73
C GLY A 25 -1.38 -1.62 -10.22
N ASN A 26 -2.27 -0.86 -10.87
CA ASN A 26 -1.99 0.50 -11.34
C ASN A 26 -2.30 1.59 -10.30
N ALA A 27 -2.91 1.25 -9.16
CA ALA A 27 -3.18 2.21 -8.09
C ALA A 27 -1.86 2.69 -7.47
N TYR A 28 -1.75 4.00 -7.21
CA TYR A 28 -0.59 4.59 -6.52
C TYR A 28 0.76 4.18 -7.13
N ARG A 29 0.83 4.11 -8.47
CA ARG A 29 1.94 3.51 -9.27
C ARG A 29 3.34 3.97 -8.87
N SER A 30 3.50 5.23 -8.44
CA SER A 30 4.79 5.79 -8.06
C SER A 30 5.24 5.44 -6.64
N VAL A 31 4.33 5.06 -5.74
CA VAL A 31 4.65 4.77 -4.33
C VAL A 31 4.56 3.29 -3.99
N MET A 32 3.70 2.51 -4.66
CA MET A 32 3.55 1.08 -4.39
C MET A 32 4.86 0.27 -4.50
N PRO A 33 5.74 0.49 -5.50
CA PRO A 33 7.03 -0.22 -5.54
C PRO A 33 7.93 0.09 -4.35
N VAL A 34 7.87 1.32 -3.83
CA VAL A 34 8.64 1.72 -2.65
C VAL A 34 8.08 1.07 -1.39
N LEU A 35 6.75 0.99 -1.26
CA LEU A 35 6.08 0.33 -0.15
C LEU A 35 6.29 -1.19 -0.18
N GLU A 36 6.37 -1.79 -1.37
CA GLU A 36 6.70 -3.20 -1.56
C GLU A 36 8.14 -3.49 -1.16
N ALA A 37 9.09 -2.66 -1.60
CA ALA A 37 10.50 -2.78 -1.20
C ALA A 37 10.69 -2.62 0.33
N ALA A 38 9.82 -1.85 0.98
CA ALA A 38 9.78 -1.69 2.44
C ALA A 38 9.01 -2.81 3.16
N GLY A 39 8.43 -3.78 2.45
CA GLY A 39 7.66 -4.89 3.02
C GLY A 39 6.28 -4.51 3.57
N LEU A 40 5.78 -3.30 3.27
CA LEU A 40 4.51 -2.77 3.80
C LEU A 40 3.30 -3.20 2.97
N VAL A 41 3.52 -3.49 1.70
CA VAL A 41 2.53 -4.07 0.79
C VAL A 41 3.14 -5.23 0.03
N ALA A 42 2.29 -6.13 -0.46
CA ALA A 42 2.70 -7.23 -1.32
C ALA A 42 1.89 -7.21 -2.61
N ARG A 43 2.58 -7.37 -3.76
CA ARG A 43 1.91 -7.62 -5.04
C ARG A 43 1.55 -9.09 -5.16
N ARG A 44 0.28 -9.39 -5.47
CA ARG A 44 -0.14 -10.72 -5.93
C ARG A 44 -0.69 -10.62 -7.34
N THR A 45 -0.12 -11.39 -8.24
CA THR A 45 -0.64 -11.62 -9.59
C THR A 45 -1.67 -12.73 -9.54
N GLY A 46 -2.88 -12.47 -10.05
CA GLY A 46 -3.98 -13.43 -10.07
C GLY A 46 -4.78 -13.38 -11.37
N GLY A 47 -5.39 -14.50 -11.73
CA GLY A 47 -6.28 -14.64 -12.89
C GLY A 47 -5.76 -15.63 -13.94
N ARG A 48 -6.69 -16.27 -14.66
CA ARG A 48 -6.47 -17.35 -15.64
C ARG A 48 -5.49 -17.03 -16.77
N VAL A 49 -5.12 -15.75 -16.94
CA VAL A 49 -4.24 -15.23 -18.01
C VAL A 49 -3.14 -14.29 -17.44
N GLY A 50 -2.90 -14.29 -16.12
CA GLY A 50 -1.76 -13.57 -15.51
C GLY A 50 -1.76 -12.03 -15.60
N ARG A 51 -2.83 -11.41 -16.11
CA ARG A 51 -2.86 -9.95 -16.36
C ARG A 51 -3.28 -9.07 -15.19
N ALA A 52 -3.95 -9.61 -14.17
CA ALA A 52 -4.36 -8.80 -13.03
C ALA A 52 -3.34 -8.91 -11.90
N SER A 53 -2.80 -7.76 -11.48
CA SER A 53 -2.03 -7.63 -10.25
C SER A 53 -2.85 -6.86 -9.23
N TYR A 54 -2.75 -7.26 -7.97
CA TYR A 54 -3.36 -6.54 -6.86
C TYR A 54 -2.35 -6.33 -5.73
N TRP A 55 -2.46 -5.19 -5.05
CA TRP A 55 -1.67 -4.82 -3.89
C TRP A 55 -2.43 -5.14 -2.61
N PHE A 56 -1.77 -5.85 -1.70
CA PHE A 56 -2.33 -6.21 -0.41
C PHE A 56 -1.51 -5.60 0.71
N LEU A 57 -2.18 -5.13 1.77
CA LEU A 57 -1.50 -4.69 2.98
C LEU A 57 -0.88 -5.89 3.69
N THR A 58 0.39 -5.78 4.09
CA THR A 58 1.05 -6.78 4.93
C THR A 58 0.78 -6.49 6.42
N PRO A 59 1.07 -7.43 7.34
CA PRO A 59 1.05 -7.16 8.77
C PRO A 59 1.90 -5.94 9.14
N THR A 60 3.13 -5.84 8.63
CA THR A 60 4.03 -4.69 8.85
C THR A 60 3.43 -3.39 8.34
N GLY A 61 2.79 -3.40 7.16
CA GLY A 61 2.08 -2.22 6.64
C GLY A 61 0.94 -1.76 7.53
N ARG A 62 0.25 -2.70 8.19
CA ARG A 62 -0.82 -2.38 9.15
C ARG A 62 -0.27 -1.71 10.41
N GLU A 63 0.87 -2.16 10.91
CA GLU A 63 1.55 -1.54 12.07
C GLU A 63 1.97 -0.11 11.76
N GLU A 64 2.52 0.14 10.57
CA GLU A 64 2.88 1.49 10.14
C GLU A 64 1.65 2.41 10.04
N VAL A 65 0.55 1.94 9.45
CA VAL A 65 -0.72 2.71 9.44
C VAL A 65 -1.18 3.04 10.87
N ALA A 66 -1.08 2.09 11.80
CA ALA A 66 -1.47 2.30 13.19
C ALA A 66 -0.52 3.28 13.92
N ARG A 67 0.77 3.29 13.57
CA ARG A 67 1.76 4.22 14.12
C ARG A 67 1.49 5.66 13.66
N PHE A 68 1.28 5.89 12.37
CA PHE A 68 1.01 7.23 11.83
C PHE A 68 -0.42 7.71 12.09
N GLY A 69 -1.39 6.81 12.26
CA GLY A 69 -2.75 7.17 12.67
C GLY A 69 -2.85 7.76 14.08
N ARG A 70 -1.81 7.59 14.93
CA ARG A 70 -1.73 8.17 16.27
C ARG A 70 -1.07 9.55 16.31
N ASP A 71 -0.40 9.96 15.24
CA ASP A 71 0.39 11.21 15.19
C ASP A 71 -0.43 12.41 14.66
N GLU A 72 -1.64 12.17 14.12
CA GLU A 72 -2.59 13.22 13.68
C GLU A 72 -3.64 13.59 14.77
N THR A 73 -3.37 13.35 16.06
CA THR A 73 -4.24 13.74 17.20
C THR A 73 -3.53 14.68 18.15
#